data_AF-A0A7R7YJZ1-F1
#
_entry.id   AF-A0A7R7YJZ1-F1
#
_cell.length_a   1.000
_cell.length_b   1.000
_cell.length_c   1.000
_cell.angle_alpha   90.00
_cell.angle_beta   90.00
_cell.angle_gamma   90.00
#
_symmetry.space_group_name_H-M   'P 1'
#
loop_
_entity.id
_entity.type
_entity.pdbx_description
1 polymer ?
#
loop_
_entity_poly.entity_id
_entity_poly.type
_entity_poly.pdbx_seq_one_letter_code
_entity_poly.pdbx_strand_id
1 'polypeptide(L)'
;MDKAATPWLRYLEELRPHLQGRDHRGRKGSLRWLEALMAERGGRAGTVRNILYKDLGSPEEKERLYRILADLYREAGLKPPPPPAELFLKSARKVLGRDKRRIFRHFLRELEAGRRPQVVVVGGAATGKGVLLSALRQALAAFPGKTPFVLNLGGELAQALIPLAEELGVEAETLLSQLSPTQPYILQGALQQEFLAALAQALNRAGRPLLLRAEAQGTLEGLPLRGPDGGQRGLSAWLEPFLRSLEIPYLAALTEPPPTLPYQPLSPRAGRRPAASSGKGSPTCLRSASRPW
;
A
#
# COMPACT_ATOMS: atom_id res chain seq x y z
N MET A 1 -25.18 -3.50 -18.98
CA MET A 1 -24.11 -2.96 -18.11
C MET A 1 -24.29 -3.58 -16.74
N ASP A 2 -23.64 -4.71 -16.48
CA ASP A 2 -23.69 -5.31 -15.14
C ASP A 2 -23.00 -4.38 -14.17
N LYS A 3 -23.80 -3.81 -13.26
CA LYS A 3 -23.29 -3.09 -12.10
C LYS A 3 -22.46 -4.12 -11.33
N ALA A 4 -21.15 -3.90 -11.25
CA ALA A 4 -20.28 -4.72 -10.40
C ALA A 4 -20.94 -4.82 -9.01
N ALA A 5 -21.31 -6.03 -8.61
CA ALA A 5 -21.98 -6.29 -7.34
C ALA A 5 -21.14 -5.68 -6.22
N THR A 6 -21.80 -5.02 -5.24
CA THR A 6 -21.06 -4.51 -4.09
C THR A 6 -20.38 -5.68 -3.36
N PRO A 7 -19.26 -5.45 -2.65
CA PRO A 7 -18.63 -6.52 -1.85
C PRO A 7 -19.62 -7.13 -0.84
N TRP A 8 -20.54 -6.32 -0.32
CA TRP A 8 -21.59 -6.77 0.61
C TRP A 8 -22.57 -7.75 -0.03
N LEU A 9 -23.01 -7.45 -1.26
CA LEU A 9 -23.92 -8.34 -1.99
C LEU A 9 -23.21 -9.64 -2.35
N ARG A 10 -21.96 -9.57 -2.82
CA ARG A 10 -21.14 -10.75 -3.12
C ARG A 10 -21.00 -11.66 -1.88
N TYR A 11 -20.65 -11.09 -0.73
CA TYR A 11 -20.52 -11.87 0.52
C TYR A 11 -21.83 -12.55 0.92
N LEU A 12 -22.97 -11.88 0.71
CA LEU A 12 -24.27 -12.46 1.00
C LEU A 12 -24.65 -13.56 -0.01
N GLU A 13 -24.35 -13.36 -1.29
CA GLU A 13 -24.65 -14.33 -2.34
C GLU A 13 -23.81 -15.61 -2.23
N GLU A 14 -22.52 -15.49 -1.89
CA GLU A 14 -21.65 -16.63 -1.58
C GLU A 14 -22.15 -17.42 -0.36
N LEU A 15 -22.74 -16.72 0.63
CA LEU A 15 -23.21 -17.34 1.87
C LEU A 15 -24.58 -18.04 1.71
N ARG A 16 -25.49 -17.49 0.90
CA ARG A 16 -26.89 -17.95 0.77
C ARG A 16 -27.06 -19.45 0.53
N PRO A 17 -26.27 -20.13 -0.32
CA PRO A 17 -26.38 -21.58 -0.53
C PRO A 17 -26.15 -22.41 0.73
N HIS A 18 -25.39 -21.88 1.69
CA HIS A 18 -25.02 -22.57 2.93
C HIS A 18 -25.97 -22.27 4.10
N LEU A 19 -26.90 -21.32 3.93
CA LEU A 19 -27.87 -20.98 4.95
C LEU A 19 -29.14 -21.81 4.80
N GLN A 20 -29.40 -22.64 5.79
CA GLN A 20 -30.64 -23.41 5.91
C GLN A 20 -31.47 -22.94 7.10
N GLY A 21 -32.78 -23.16 7.03
CA GLY A 21 -33.73 -22.87 8.10
C GLY A 21 -34.46 -21.54 7.99
N ARG A 22 -35.55 -21.45 8.77
CA ARG A 22 -36.37 -20.26 8.97
C ARG A 22 -36.53 -20.04 10.48
N ASP A 23 -36.59 -18.79 10.89
CA ASP A 23 -36.98 -18.40 12.25
C ASP A 23 -38.17 -17.44 12.19
N HIS A 24 -38.55 -16.87 13.34
CA HIS A 24 -39.64 -15.90 13.45
C HIS A 24 -39.43 -14.62 12.60
N ARG A 25 -38.21 -14.37 12.12
CA ARG A 25 -37.85 -13.25 11.23
C ARG A 25 -37.93 -13.64 9.74
N GLY A 26 -38.18 -14.92 9.45
CA GLY A 26 -38.31 -15.47 8.11
C GLY A 26 -37.12 -16.33 7.69
N ARG A 27 -36.81 -16.34 6.38
CA ARG A 27 -35.72 -17.15 5.82
C ARG A 27 -34.37 -16.52 6.16
N LYS A 28 -33.48 -17.29 6.82
CA LYS A 28 -32.10 -16.86 7.11
C LYS A 28 -31.41 -16.40 5.83
N GLY A 29 -30.69 -15.28 5.90
CA GLY A 29 -29.99 -14.67 4.75
C GLY A 29 -30.87 -13.92 3.74
N SER A 30 -32.19 -13.85 3.97
CA SER A 30 -33.07 -12.95 3.20
C SER A 30 -32.89 -11.49 3.62
N LEU A 31 -33.23 -10.54 2.74
CA LEU A 31 -33.13 -9.11 3.06
C LEU A 31 -33.95 -8.76 4.31
N ARG A 32 -35.21 -9.21 4.40
CA ARG A 32 -36.08 -8.96 5.55
C ARG A 32 -35.50 -9.53 6.85
N TRP A 33 -34.90 -10.72 6.78
CA TRP A 33 -34.27 -11.35 7.93
C TRP A 33 -33.06 -10.54 8.41
N LEU A 34 -32.22 -10.07 7.49
CA LEU A 34 -31.08 -9.20 7.81
C LEU A 34 -31.53 -7.85 8.37
N GLU A 35 -32.60 -7.26 7.83
CA GLU A 35 -33.19 -6.02 8.31
C GLU A 35 -33.71 -6.15 9.74
N ALA A 36 -34.40 -7.25 10.07
CA ALA A 36 -34.87 -7.56 11.41
C ALA A 36 -33.70 -7.74 12.39
N LEU A 37 -32.70 -8.56 12.04
CA LEU A 37 -31.54 -8.80 12.89
C LEU A 37 -30.69 -7.52 13.09
N MET A 38 -30.60 -6.67 12.05
CA MET A 38 -29.95 -5.38 12.15
C MET A 38 -30.65 -4.46 13.15
N ALA A 39 -31.99 -4.44 13.14
CA ALA A 39 -32.80 -3.66 14.08
C ALA A 39 -32.63 -4.15 15.53
N GLU A 40 -32.69 -5.46 15.76
CA GLU A 40 -32.47 -6.04 17.09
C GLU A 40 -31.08 -5.76 17.65
N ARG A 41 -30.07 -5.70 16.78
CA ARG A 41 -28.71 -5.29 17.14
C ARG A 41 -28.57 -3.76 17.27
N GLY A 42 -29.66 -2.98 17.32
CA GLY A 42 -29.64 -1.52 17.51
C GLY A 42 -29.25 -0.71 16.27
N GLY A 43 -29.35 -1.30 15.08
CA GLY A 43 -29.13 -0.63 13.79
C GLY A 43 -30.44 -0.20 13.12
N ARG A 44 -30.35 0.54 12.02
CA ARG A 44 -31.52 0.87 11.20
C ARG A 44 -31.75 -0.20 10.14
N ALA A 45 -32.94 -0.81 10.16
CA ALA A 45 -33.35 -1.83 9.17
C ALA A 45 -33.16 -1.34 7.73
N GLY A 46 -33.72 -0.18 7.36
CA GLY A 46 -33.69 0.35 5.99
C GLY A 46 -32.28 0.62 5.42
N THR A 47 -31.24 0.67 6.27
CA THR A 47 -29.86 0.84 5.83
C THR A 47 -29.30 -0.44 5.19
N VAL A 48 -29.80 -1.62 5.53
CA VAL A 48 -29.27 -2.91 5.02
C VAL A 48 -29.34 -2.94 3.48
N ARG A 49 -30.49 -2.60 2.89
CA ARG A 49 -30.65 -2.53 1.43
C ARG A 49 -29.67 -1.53 0.80
N ASN A 50 -29.49 -0.37 1.42
CA ASN A 50 -28.58 0.66 0.92
C ASN A 50 -27.13 0.22 0.95
N ILE A 51 -26.70 -0.49 1.99
CA ILE A 51 -25.34 -1.05 2.08
C ILE A 51 -25.16 -2.15 1.02
N LEU A 52 -26.08 -3.12 0.98
CA LEU A 52 -26.00 -4.26 0.05
C LEU A 52 -25.96 -3.84 -1.42
N TYR A 53 -26.78 -2.89 -1.85
CA TYR A 53 -26.90 -2.58 -3.28
C TYR A 53 -26.18 -1.31 -3.73
N LYS A 54 -25.83 -0.41 -2.80
CA LYS A 54 -25.25 0.89 -3.13
C LYS A 54 -24.00 1.22 -2.31
N ASP A 55 -23.60 0.37 -1.36
CA ASP A 55 -22.52 0.65 -0.40
C ASP A 55 -22.74 1.97 0.36
N LEU A 56 -24.01 2.31 0.66
CA LEU A 56 -24.42 3.52 1.37
C LEU A 56 -24.89 3.19 2.78
N GLY A 57 -24.29 3.85 3.78
CA GLY A 57 -24.61 3.68 5.20
C GLY A 57 -23.50 4.25 6.07
N SER A 58 -23.78 4.48 7.35
CA SER A 58 -22.75 4.93 8.29
C SER A 58 -21.69 3.85 8.49
N PRO A 59 -20.44 4.19 8.85
CA PRO A 59 -19.41 3.21 9.15
C PRO A 59 -19.83 2.23 10.25
N GLU A 60 -20.55 2.70 11.28
CA GLU A 60 -21.08 1.89 12.38
C GLU A 60 -22.12 0.88 11.88
N GLU A 61 -23.00 1.31 10.96
CA GLU A 61 -24.00 0.44 10.34
C GLU A 61 -23.34 -0.63 9.46
N LYS A 62 -22.33 -0.25 8.67
CA LYS A 62 -21.55 -1.19 7.85
C LYS A 62 -20.79 -2.21 8.71
N GLU A 63 -20.18 -1.75 9.81
CA GLU A 63 -19.46 -2.64 10.73
C GLU A 63 -20.41 -3.63 11.39
N ARG A 64 -21.59 -3.17 11.82
CA ARG A 64 -22.62 -4.03 12.40
C ARG A 64 -23.11 -5.08 11.40
N LEU A 65 -23.39 -4.67 10.15
CA LEU A 65 -23.79 -5.60 9.10
C LEU A 65 -22.68 -6.61 8.79
N TYR A 66 -21.41 -6.18 8.74
CA TYR A 66 -20.29 -7.08 8.56
C TYR A 66 -20.21 -8.13 9.67
N ARG A 67 -20.38 -7.73 10.94
CA ARG A 67 -20.40 -8.69 12.06
C ARG A 67 -21.53 -9.70 11.92
N ILE A 68 -22.73 -9.27 11.52
CA ILE A 68 -23.85 -10.18 11.24
C ILE A 68 -23.47 -11.20 10.16
N LEU A 69 -22.91 -10.75 9.04
CA LEU A 69 -22.48 -11.65 7.97
C LEU A 69 -21.39 -12.60 8.46
N ALA A 70 -20.37 -12.10 9.17
CA ALA A 70 -19.27 -12.90 9.67
C ALA A 70 -19.73 -13.98 10.66
N ASP A 71 -20.71 -13.66 11.52
CA ASP A 71 -21.33 -14.63 12.43
C ASP A 71 -22.04 -15.73 11.64
N LEU A 72 -22.81 -15.37 10.60
CA LEU A 72 -23.48 -16.35 9.74
C LEU A 72 -22.51 -17.25 8.96
N TYR A 73 -21.38 -16.72 8.50
CA TYR A 73 -20.33 -17.53 7.89
C TYR A 73 -19.83 -18.59 8.88
N ARG A 74 -19.55 -18.19 10.12
CA ARG A 74 -19.12 -19.13 11.17
C ARG A 74 -20.18 -20.16 11.52
N GLU A 75 -21.45 -19.75 11.63
CA GLU A 75 -22.59 -20.67 11.84
C GLU A 75 -22.69 -21.70 10.71
N ALA A 76 -22.41 -21.31 9.47
CA ALA A 76 -22.39 -22.19 8.31
C ALA A 76 -21.11 -23.05 8.19
N GLY A 77 -20.19 -22.98 9.16
CA GLY A 77 -18.90 -23.69 9.12
C GLY A 77 -17.90 -23.11 8.11
N LEU A 78 -18.15 -21.89 7.62
CA LEU A 78 -17.30 -21.21 6.64
C LEU A 78 -16.39 -20.18 7.32
N LYS A 79 -15.25 -19.90 6.69
CA LYS A 79 -14.38 -18.80 7.09
C LYS A 79 -14.99 -17.47 6.59
N PRO A 80 -15.21 -16.46 7.45
CA PRO A 80 -15.77 -15.20 7.02
C PRO A 80 -14.83 -14.48 6.04
N PRO A 81 -15.35 -13.81 5.01
CA PRO A 81 -14.55 -13.02 4.09
C PRO A 81 -13.96 -11.79 4.82
N PRO A 82 -12.88 -11.18 4.32
CA PRO A 82 -12.29 -10.01 4.95
C PRO A 82 -13.27 -8.83 5.04
N PRO A 83 -13.14 -7.95 6.05
CA PRO A 83 -13.93 -6.72 6.14
C PRO A 83 -13.78 -5.89 4.85
N PRO A 84 -14.86 -5.29 4.31
CA PRO A 84 -14.74 -4.42 3.14
C PRO A 84 -13.86 -3.18 3.39
N ALA A 85 -13.24 -2.65 2.33
CA ALA A 85 -12.27 -1.56 2.34
C ALA A 85 -12.80 -0.30 3.05
N GLU A 86 -14.11 -0.04 2.92
CA GLU A 86 -14.78 1.08 3.59
C GLU A 86 -14.71 1.01 5.12
N LEU A 87 -14.61 -0.19 5.71
CA LEU A 87 -14.43 -0.35 7.15
C LEU A 87 -13.03 0.07 7.59
N PHE A 88 -11.98 -0.29 6.84
CA PHE A 88 -10.62 0.16 7.14
C PHE A 88 -10.43 1.67 6.94
N LEU A 89 -11.18 2.26 6.01
CA LEU A 89 -11.15 3.69 5.76
C LEU A 89 -11.57 4.52 6.97
N LYS A 90 -12.41 4.02 7.89
CA LYS A 90 -12.77 4.77 9.11
C LYS A 90 -11.55 5.02 9.99
N SER A 91 -10.79 3.95 10.27
CA SER A 91 -9.55 4.01 11.04
C SER A 91 -8.51 4.86 10.30
N ALA A 92 -8.36 4.63 8.99
CA ALA A 92 -7.42 5.36 8.17
C ALA A 92 -7.78 6.85 8.00
N ARG A 93 -9.06 7.24 8.05
CA ARG A 93 -9.52 8.65 7.93
C ARG A 93 -8.98 9.56 9.02
N LYS A 94 -8.74 9.02 10.22
CA LYS A 94 -8.17 9.79 11.33
C LYS A 94 -6.70 10.15 11.09
N VAL A 95 -6.00 9.36 10.27
CA VAL A 95 -4.53 9.43 10.12
C VAL A 95 -4.12 9.91 8.71
N LEU A 96 -4.87 9.55 7.67
CA LEU A 96 -4.57 9.85 6.27
C LEU A 96 -5.26 11.13 5.77
N GLY A 97 -4.49 11.99 5.13
CA GLY A 97 -5.01 13.14 4.37
C GLY A 97 -5.78 12.73 3.11
N ARG A 98 -6.43 13.71 2.45
CA ARG A 98 -7.34 13.47 1.31
C ARG A 98 -6.73 12.58 0.20
N ASP A 99 -5.54 12.90 -0.29
CA ASP A 99 -4.94 12.19 -1.43
C ASP A 99 -4.58 10.75 -1.08
N LYS A 100 -3.97 10.56 0.10
CA LYS A 100 -3.62 9.24 0.62
C LYS A 100 -4.84 8.36 0.84
N ARG A 101 -5.97 8.93 1.27
CA ARG A 101 -7.24 8.22 1.39
C ARG A 101 -7.76 7.74 0.04
N ARG A 102 -7.56 8.52 -1.03
CA ARG A 102 -7.95 8.12 -2.40
C ARG A 102 -7.11 6.93 -2.86
N ILE A 103 -5.78 7.02 -2.69
CA ILE A 103 -4.83 5.93 -3.03
C ILE A 103 -5.15 4.66 -2.24
N PHE A 104 -5.26 4.78 -0.90
CA PHE A 104 -5.62 3.69 -0.01
C PHE A 104 -6.93 3.00 -0.44
N ARG A 105 -7.99 3.79 -0.70
CA ARG A 105 -9.29 3.26 -1.12
C ARG A 105 -9.18 2.53 -2.45
N HIS A 106 -8.53 3.14 -3.45
CA HIS A 106 -8.40 2.56 -4.78
C HIS A 106 -7.65 1.22 -4.71
N PHE A 107 -6.51 1.19 -4.00
CA PHE A 107 -5.70 -0.02 -3.85
C PHE A 107 -6.49 -1.18 -3.23
N LEU A 108 -7.22 -0.95 -2.12
CA LEU A 108 -8.01 -2.01 -1.50
C LEU A 108 -9.19 -2.46 -2.36
N ARG A 109 -9.87 -1.54 -3.05
CA ARG A 109 -11.00 -1.89 -3.94
C ARG A 109 -10.55 -2.76 -5.12
N GLU A 110 -9.42 -2.44 -5.75
CA GLU A 110 -8.88 -3.27 -6.83
C GLU A 110 -8.50 -4.67 -6.31
N LEU A 111 -7.90 -4.75 -5.12
CA LEU A 111 -7.59 -6.03 -4.46
C LEU A 111 -8.83 -6.86 -4.12
N GLU A 112 -9.92 -6.23 -3.68
CA GLU A 112 -11.21 -6.88 -3.40
C GLU A 112 -11.89 -7.39 -4.67
N ALA A 113 -11.68 -6.69 -5.78
CA ALA A 113 -12.12 -7.09 -7.11
C ALA A 113 -11.23 -8.20 -7.73
N GLY A 114 -10.25 -8.72 -6.98
CA GLY A 114 -9.34 -9.76 -7.47
C GLY A 114 -8.27 -9.26 -8.44
N ARG A 115 -8.16 -7.95 -8.63
CA ARG A 115 -7.14 -7.34 -9.49
C ARG A 115 -5.81 -7.19 -8.76
N ARG A 116 -4.78 -6.82 -9.51
CA ARG A 116 -3.41 -6.66 -9.02
C ARG A 116 -2.96 -5.20 -9.13
N PRO A 117 -3.41 -4.31 -8.22
CA PRO A 117 -3.06 -2.90 -8.30
C PRO A 117 -1.55 -2.68 -8.09
N GLN A 118 -0.97 -1.90 -8.99
CA GLN A 118 0.44 -1.51 -8.97
C GLN A 118 0.52 0.01 -8.91
N VAL A 119 0.90 0.54 -7.75
CA VAL A 119 0.81 1.97 -7.47
C VAL A 119 2.17 2.51 -7.04
N VAL A 120 2.67 3.50 -7.77
CA VAL A 120 3.86 4.26 -7.37
C VAL A 120 3.42 5.62 -6.83
N VAL A 121 3.88 5.96 -5.63
CA VAL A 121 3.66 7.27 -5.02
C VAL A 121 5.00 7.93 -4.74
N VAL A 122 5.12 9.21 -5.05
CA VAL A 122 6.39 9.95 -4.94
C VAL A 122 6.21 11.14 -4.02
N GLY A 123 7.15 11.36 -3.11
CA GLY A 123 7.14 12.57 -2.29
C GLY A 123 8.35 12.65 -1.37
N GLY A 124 8.78 13.86 -1.03
CA GLY A 124 9.91 14.11 -0.13
C GLY A 124 9.69 13.66 1.31
N ALA A 125 10.62 14.05 2.19
CA ALA A 125 10.49 13.84 3.63
C ALA A 125 9.17 14.45 4.18
N ALA A 126 8.63 13.85 5.24
CA ALA A 126 7.39 14.29 5.90
C ALA A 126 6.12 14.35 5.02
N THR A 127 6.12 13.78 3.81
CA THR A 127 4.92 13.68 2.96
C THR A 127 3.93 12.61 3.41
N GLY A 128 4.22 11.83 4.45
CA GLY A 128 3.32 10.83 5.03
C GLY A 128 3.28 9.49 4.29
N LYS A 129 4.34 9.15 3.55
CA LYS A 129 4.53 7.84 2.88
C LYS A 129 4.44 6.66 3.86
N GLY A 130 5.19 6.72 4.97
CA GLY A 130 5.17 5.68 5.99
C GLY A 130 3.81 5.48 6.65
N VAL A 131 3.03 6.56 6.80
CA VAL A 131 1.67 6.51 7.34
C VAL A 131 0.73 5.77 6.39
N LEU A 132 0.83 6.03 5.08
CA LEU A 132 0.05 5.32 4.06
C LEU A 132 0.38 3.83 4.04
N LEU A 133 1.68 3.48 4.02
CA LEU A 133 2.13 2.08 4.04
C LEU A 133 1.70 1.34 5.30
N SER A 134 1.80 1.98 6.47
CA SER A 134 1.35 1.40 7.74
C SER A 134 -0.16 1.12 7.76
N ALA A 135 -0.96 2.08 7.27
CA ALA A 135 -2.41 1.89 7.14
C ALA A 135 -2.74 0.72 6.18
N LEU A 136 -2.05 0.62 5.05
CA LEU A 136 -2.24 -0.49 4.11
C LEU A 136 -1.82 -1.83 4.72
N ARG A 137 -0.68 -1.88 5.42
CA ARG A 137 -0.23 -3.09 6.11
C ARG A 137 -1.29 -3.60 7.09
N GLN A 138 -1.87 -2.69 7.88
CA GLN A 138 -2.93 -3.04 8.82
C GLN A 138 -4.19 -3.56 8.10
N ALA A 139 -4.58 -2.93 7.00
CA ALA A 139 -5.75 -3.39 6.22
C ALA A 139 -5.49 -4.76 5.56
N LEU A 140 -4.32 -4.95 4.96
CA LEU A 140 -3.94 -6.20 4.28
C LEU A 140 -3.82 -7.39 5.23
N ALA A 141 -3.45 -7.16 6.50
CA ALA A 141 -3.43 -8.22 7.52
C ALA A 141 -4.81 -8.88 7.74
N ALA A 142 -5.90 -8.21 7.38
CA ALA A 142 -7.23 -8.78 7.47
C ALA A 142 -7.61 -9.65 6.26
N PHE A 143 -6.85 -9.57 5.15
CA PHE A 143 -7.09 -10.37 3.94
C PHE A 143 -6.36 -11.72 4.03
N PRO A 144 -7.09 -12.85 3.99
CA PRO A 144 -6.47 -14.17 4.02
C PRO A 144 -5.45 -14.36 2.90
N GLY A 145 -4.25 -14.84 3.23
CA GLY A 145 -3.20 -15.11 2.24
C GLY A 145 -2.59 -13.85 1.59
N LYS A 146 -2.96 -12.64 2.03
CA LYS A 146 -2.45 -11.38 1.47
C LYS A 146 -1.57 -10.60 2.46
N THR A 147 -0.96 -11.28 3.43
CA THR A 147 0.04 -10.66 4.31
C THR A 147 1.16 -10.07 3.46
N PRO A 148 1.37 -8.75 3.48
CA PRO A 148 2.30 -8.13 2.54
C PRO A 148 3.75 -8.41 2.93
N PHE A 149 4.63 -8.49 1.94
CA PHE A 149 6.04 -8.24 2.16
C PHE A 149 6.24 -6.75 2.39
N VAL A 150 7.06 -6.39 3.37
CA VAL A 150 7.35 -4.99 3.69
C VAL A 150 8.83 -4.76 3.50
N LEU A 151 9.18 -3.90 2.56
CA LEU A 151 10.56 -3.60 2.23
C LEU A 151 10.83 -2.11 2.41
N ASN A 152 11.77 -1.77 3.29
CA ASN A 152 12.21 -0.39 3.50
C ASN A 152 13.66 -0.28 3.05
N LEU A 153 13.90 0.50 2.01
CA LEU A 153 15.18 0.66 1.34
C LEU A 153 15.72 2.07 1.53
N GLY A 154 16.93 2.18 2.09
CA GLY A 154 17.67 3.41 2.28
C GLY A 154 18.97 3.13 3.02
N GLY A 155 20.03 3.88 2.73
CA GLY A 155 21.36 3.55 3.25
C GLY A 155 21.85 2.23 2.65
N GLU A 156 22.26 1.28 3.50
CA GLU A 156 22.69 -0.04 3.05
C GLU A 156 21.50 -0.97 2.77
N LEU A 157 21.31 -1.33 1.50
CA LEU A 157 20.15 -2.06 1.04
C LEU A 157 20.21 -3.56 1.37
N ALA A 158 21.40 -4.14 1.44
CA ALA A 158 21.58 -5.57 1.71
C ALA A 158 20.89 -6.01 3.00
N GLN A 159 20.92 -5.16 4.04
CA GLN A 159 20.27 -5.40 5.34
C GLN A 159 18.77 -5.66 5.24
N ALA A 160 18.09 -5.08 4.25
CA ALA A 160 16.67 -5.26 4.02
C ALA A 160 16.37 -6.32 2.94
N LEU A 161 17.27 -6.47 1.96
CA LEU A 161 17.08 -7.34 0.81
C LEU A 161 17.44 -8.81 1.12
N ILE A 162 18.47 -9.07 1.93
CA ILE A 162 18.89 -10.44 2.29
C ILE A 162 17.78 -11.18 3.07
N PRO A 163 17.19 -10.63 4.15
CA PRO A 163 16.14 -11.36 4.89
C PRO A 163 14.90 -11.64 4.03
N LEU A 164 14.57 -10.72 3.11
CA LEU A 164 13.46 -10.92 2.18
C LEU A 164 13.78 -12.04 1.17
N ALA A 165 15.01 -12.06 0.66
CA ALA A 165 15.46 -13.09 -0.26
C ALA A 165 15.47 -14.48 0.39
N GLU A 166 15.92 -14.58 1.64
CA GLU A 166 15.85 -15.81 2.44
C GLU A 166 14.40 -16.30 2.61
N GLU A 167 13.47 -15.41 2.99
CA GLU A 167 12.03 -15.75 3.10
C GLU A 167 11.46 -16.27 1.76
N LEU A 168 12.04 -15.83 0.64
CA LEU A 168 11.63 -16.18 -0.71
C LEU A 168 12.42 -17.35 -1.33
N GLY A 169 13.41 -17.90 -0.61
CA GLY A 169 14.30 -18.96 -1.11
C GLY A 169 15.19 -18.52 -2.28
N VAL A 170 15.65 -17.26 -2.26
CA VAL A 170 16.62 -16.71 -3.22
C VAL A 170 18.00 -16.70 -2.56
N GLU A 171 19.00 -17.25 -3.24
CA GLU A 171 20.40 -17.32 -2.83
C GLU A 171 21.09 -15.94 -2.91
N ALA A 172 20.62 -14.98 -2.11
CA ALA A 172 21.09 -13.59 -2.16
C ALA A 172 22.56 -13.45 -1.81
N GLU A 173 23.03 -14.12 -0.77
CA GLU A 173 24.44 -14.03 -0.34
C GLU A 173 25.39 -14.50 -1.46
N THR A 174 25.02 -15.57 -2.17
CA THR A 174 25.78 -16.08 -3.32
C THR A 174 25.84 -15.07 -4.47
N LEU A 175 24.74 -14.35 -4.75
CA LEU A 175 24.71 -13.32 -5.80
C LEU A 175 25.45 -12.04 -5.37
N LEU A 176 25.27 -11.60 -4.13
CA LEU A 176 25.87 -10.38 -3.61
C LEU A 176 27.37 -10.51 -3.33
N SER A 177 27.85 -11.70 -2.93
CA SER A 177 29.28 -11.96 -2.72
C SER A 177 30.13 -11.83 -3.99
N GLN A 178 29.50 -11.89 -5.18
CA GLN A 178 30.17 -11.67 -6.46
C GLN A 178 30.44 -10.18 -6.72
N LEU A 179 29.80 -9.27 -6.00
CA LEU A 179 30.03 -7.84 -6.14
C LEU A 179 31.39 -7.47 -5.55
N SER A 180 32.26 -6.88 -6.38
CA SER A 180 33.56 -6.39 -5.94
C SER A 180 33.81 -4.94 -6.37
N PRO A 181 34.42 -4.11 -5.49
CA PRO A 181 34.78 -2.73 -5.83
C PRO A 181 35.78 -2.62 -6.97
N THR A 182 36.56 -3.67 -7.26
CA THR A 182 37.58 -3.67 -8.32
C THR A 182 37.05 -4.06 -9.70
N GLN A 183 35.80 -4.52 -9.79
CA GLN A 183 35.20 -4.93 -11.05
C GLN A 183 34.82 -3.75 -11.95
N PRO A 184 34.75 -3.95 -13.27
CA PRO A 184 34.16 -2.98 -14.18
C PRO A 184 32.74 -2.60 -13.76
N TYR A 185 32.39 -1.32 -13.85
CA TYR A 185 31.08 -0.82 -13.40
C TYR A 185 29.89 -1.43 -14.14
N ILE A 186 30.06 -1.78 -15.42
CA ILE A 186 29.05 -2.48 -16.21
C ILE A 186 28.74 -3.85 -15.60
N LEU A 187 29.77 -4.58 -15.16
CA LEU A 187 29.61 -5.89 -14.52
C LEU A 187 28.92 -5.76 -13.16
N GLN A 188 29.30 -4.76 -12.34
CA GLN A 188 28.60 -4.46 -11.09
C GLN A 188 27.11 -4.19 -11.34
N GLY A 189 26.79 -3.36 -12.33
CA GLY A 189 25.42 -3.06 -12.71
C GLY A 189 24.63 -4.29 -13.19
N ALA A 190 25.26 -5.17 -13.99
CA ALA A 190 24.65 -6.41 -14.44
C ALA A 190 24.32 -7.35 -13.27
N LEU A 191 25.25 -7.57 -12.35
CA LEU A 191 25.03 -8.41 -11.15
C LEU A 191 23.92 -7.86 -10.24
N GLN A 192 23.87 -6.53 -10.04
CA GLN A 192 22.79 -5.89 -9.29
C GLN A 192 21.43 -6.10 -9.94
N GLN A 193 21.34 -6.06 -11.28
CA GLN A 193 20.09 -6.32 -12.00
C GLN A 193 19.70 -7.80 -12.00
N GLU A 194 20.67 -8.71 -12.07
CA GLU A 194 20.43 -10.16 -11.94
C GLU A 194 19.83 -10.48 -10.57
N PHE A 195 20.37 -9.89 -9.50
CA PHE A 195 19.82 -10.01 -8.16
C PHE A 195 18.37 -9.49 -8.07
N LEU A 196 18.11 -8.30 -8.61
CA LEU A 196 16.75 -7.75 -8.65
C LEU A 196 15.78 -8.63 -9.46
N ALA A 197 16.22 -9.19 -10.58
CA ALA A 197 15.42 -10.08 -11.41
C ALA A 197 15.07 -11.38 -10.68
N ALA A 198 16.03 -12.01 -10.00
CA ALA A 198 15.81 -13.19 -9.18
C ALA A 198 14.79 -12.91 -8.05
N LEU A 199 14.93 -11.76 -7.37
CA LEU A 199 14.02 -11.33 -6.32
C LEU A 199 12.59 -11.10 -6.85
N ALA A 200 12.46 -10.43 -8.01
CA ALA A 200 11.16 -10.19 -8.64
C ALA A 200 10.47 -11.51 -9.03
N GLN A 201 11.22 -12.45 -9.62
CA GLN A 201 10.70 -13.77 -9.96
C GLN A 201 10.19 -14.51 -8.72
N ALA A 202 10.92 -14.45 -7.61
CA ALA A 202 10.51 -15.09 -6.36
C ALA A 202 9.27 -14.43 -5.74
N LEU A 203 9.20 -13.09 -5.75
CA LEU A 203 8.00 -12.37 -5.32
C LEU A 203 6.77 -12.71 -6.17
N ASN A 204 6.93 -12.80 -7.49
CA ASN A 204 5.85 -13.18 -8.40
C ASN A 204 5.34 -14.60 -8.12
N ARG A 205 6.24 -15.55 -7.84
CA ARG A 205 5.88 -16.91 -7.41
C ARG A 205 5.11 -16.91 -6.08
N ALA A 206 5.53 -16.08 -5.12
CA ALA A 206 4.87 -15.98 -3.82
C ALA A 206 3.46 -15.36 -3.91
N GLY A 207 3.21 -14.47 -4.88
CA GLY A 207 1.88 -13.93 -5.16
C GLY A 207 1.32 -12.95 -4.10
N ARG A 208 2.09 -12.67 -3.04
CA ARG A 208 1.69 -11.79 -1.92
C ARG A 208 1.91 -10.31 -2.29
N PRO A 209 1.13 -9.36 -1.75
CA PRO A 209 1.35 -7.94 -2.01
C PRO A 209 2.72 -7.45 -1.51
N LEU A 210 3.33 -6.49 -2.20
CA LEU A 210 4.53 -5.80 -1.75
C LEU A 210 4.24 -4.36 -1.32
N LEU A 211 4.68 -3.99 -0.11
CA LEU A 211 4.69 -2.61 0.39
C LEU A 211 6.14 -2.14 0.47
N LEU A 212 6.53 -1.30 -0.48
CA LEU A 212 7.91 -0.84 -0.63
C LEU A 212 8.03 0.63 -0.27
N ARG A 213 9.01 0.98 0.57
CA ARG A 213 9.47 2.35 0.79
C ARG A 213 10.90 2.46 0.29
N ALA A 214 11.18 3.47 -0.54
CA ALA A 214 12.53 3.79 -0.96
C ALA A 214 12.87 5.23 -0.61
N GLU A 215 14.07 5.42 -0.03
CA GLU A 215 14.67 6.74 0.15
C GLU A 215 15.26 7.26 -1.18
N ALA A 216 15.99 8.38 -1.15
CA ALA A 216 16.58 8.94 -2.38
C ALA A 216 17.81 8.15 -2.83
N GLN A 217 18.64 7.75 -1.86
CA GLN A 217 19.93 7.13 -2.09
C GLN A 217 20.04 5.82 -1.32
N GLY A 218 20.94 4.96 -1.79
CA GLY A 218 21.33 3.74 -1.12
C GLY A 218 22.62 3.17 -1.70
N THR A 219 23.17 2.18 -1.02
CA THR A 219 24.30 1.36 -1.42
C THR A 219 23.92 -0.11 -1.31
N LEU A 220 24.59 -0.96 -2.06
CA LEU A 220 24.44 -2.41 -1.93
C LEU A 220 25.82 -3.00 -1.69
N GLU A 221 26.02 -3.62 -0.53
CA GLU A 221 27.32 -4.13 -0.08
C GLU A 221 28.41 -3.03 -0.10
N GLY A 222 28.03 -1.81 0.30
CA GLY A 222 28.92 -0.64 0.28
C GLY A 222 29.21 -0.07 -1.13
N LEU A 223 28.69 -0.68 -2.19
CA LEU A 223 28.85 -0.19 -3.57
C LEU A 223 27.69 0.73 -3.98
N PRO A 224 27.93 1.71 -4.87
CA PRO A 224 26.87 2.52 -5.42
C PRO A 224 25.91 1.67 -6.27
N LEU A 225 24.65 2.08 -6.30
CA LEU A 225 23.65 1.47 -7.17
C LEU A 225 23.95 1.83 -8.63
N ARG A 226 24.00 0.83 -9.50
CA ARG A 226 24.35 0.98 -10.91
C ARG A 226 23.31 0.35 -11.82
N GLY A 227 23.12 0.97 -12.98
CA GLY A 227 22.36 0.38 -14.08
C GLY A 227 23.22 -0.59 -14.90
N PRO A 228 22.62 -1.34 -15.84
CA PRO A 228 23.35 -2.28 -16.70
C PRO A 228 24.39 -1.58 -17.60
N ASP A 229 24.27 -0.26 -17.79
CA ASP A 229 25.23 0.60 -18.47
C ASP A 229 26.44 0.99 -17.59
N GLY A 230 26.48 0.54 -16.33
CA GLY A 230 27.50 0.88 -15.34
C GLY A 230 27.36 2.28 -14.73
N GLY A 231 26.44 3.09 -15.26
CA GLY A 231 26.11 4.41 -14.74
C GLY A 231 25.50 4.32 -13.34
N GLN A 232 25.93 5.21 -12.44
CA GLN A 232 25.36 5.32 -11.11
C GLN A 232 23.91 5.81 -11.17
N ARG A 233 23.04 5.24 -10.33
CA ARG A 233 21.60 5.53 -10.29
C ARG A 233 21.18 5.90 -8.87
N GLY A 234 20.22 6.81 -8.76
CA GLY A 234 19.44 6.98 -7.54
C GLY A 234 18.54 5.76 -7.30
N LEU A 235 18.09 5.59 -6.06
CA LEU A 235 17.36 4.38 -5.65
C LEU A 235 16.05 4.18 -6.45
N SER A 236 15.32 5.25 -6.73
CA SER A 236 14.09 5.18 -7.55
C SER A 236 14.34 4.69 -8.97
N ALA A 237 15.42 5.16 -9.61
CA ALA A 237 15.77 4.75 -10.97
C ALA A 237 16.31 3.31 -11.01
N TRP A 238 17.07 2.92 -9.98
CA TRP A 238 17.60 1.57 -9.85
C TRP A 238 16.50 0.52 -9.61
N LEU A 239 15.44 0.85 -8.86
CA LEU A 239 14.30 -0.03 -8.60
C LEU A 239 13.28 -0.12 -9.74
N GLU A 240 13.32 0.79 -10.73
CA GLU A 240 12.30 0.82 -11.78
C GLU A 240 12.21 -0.49 -12.58
N PRO A 241 13.31 -1.12 -13.06
CA PRO A 241 13.27 -2.41 -13.74
C PRO A 241 12.63 -3.51 -12.88
N PHE A 242 12.99 -3.56 -11.59
CA PHE A 242 12.40 -4.48 -10.62
C PHE A 242 10.89 -4.29 -10.52
N LEU A 243 10.41 -3.06 -10.28
CA LEU A 243 8.98 -2.78 -10.16
C LEU A 243 8.19 -3.10 -11.43
N ARG A 244 8.77 -2.89 -12.62
CA ARG A 244 8.16 -3.25 -13.90
C ARG A 244 8.01 -4.75 -14.10
N SER A 245 8.92 -5.54 -13.55
CA SER A 245 8.90 -7.00 -13.65
C SER A 245 7.94 -7.68 -12.68
N LEU A 246 7.38 -6.93 -11.72
CA LEU A 246 6.41 -7.48 -10.77
C LEU A 246 5.05 -7.66 -11.44
N GLU A 247 4.44 -8.81 -11.19
CA GLU A 247 3.07 -9.16 -11.58
C GLU A 247 2.13 -9.22 -10.37
N ILE A 248 2.65 -8.95 -9.18
CA ILE A 248 1.92 -8.92 -7.92
C ILE A 248 1.34 -7.53 -7.63
N PRO A 249 0.36 -7.43 -6.71
CA PRO A 249 -0.05 -6.14 -6.18
C PRO A 249 1.10 -5.46 -5.44
N TYR A 250 1.36 -4.18 -5.70
CA TYR A 250 2.34 -3.44 -4.93
C TYR A 250 1.98 -1.97 -4.73
N LEU A 251 2.42 -1.40 -3.60
CA LEU A 251 2.52 0.04 -3.44
C LEU A 251 3.97 0.42 -3.14
N ALA A 252 4.58 1.17 -4.05
CA ALA A 252 5.95 1.67 -3.93
C ALA A 252 5.93 3.17 -3.58
N ALA A 253 6.44 3.51 -2.41
CA ALA A 253 6.52 4.88 -1.92
C ALA A 253 7.96 5.39 -2.02
N LEU A 254 8.23 6.13 -3.09
CA LEU A 254 9.55 6.60 -3.49
C LEU A 254 9.80 8.04 -3.03
N THR A 255 11.06 8.41 -2.77
CA THR A 255 11.43 9.81 -2.50
C THR A 255 11.56 10.62 -3.78
N GLU A 256 12.15 10.04 -4.81
CA GLU A 256 12.34 10.67 -6.11
C GLU A 256 11.45 10.00 -7.16
N PRO A 257 11.04 10.72 -8.23
CA PRO A 257 10.27 10.12 -9.30
C PRO A 257 11.09 9.08 -10.06
N PRO A 258 10.49 7.93 -10.42
CA PRO A 258 11.14 6.99 -11.32
C PRO A 258 11.20 7.60 -12.74
N PRO A 259 12.24 7.29 -13.54
CA PRO A 259 12.42 7.79 -14.90
C PRO A 259 11.20 7.66 -15.81
N THR A 260 10.55 6.50 -15.81
CA THR A 260 9.52 6.20 -16.82
C THR A 260 8.25 5.52 -16.28
N LEU A 261 8.25 5.05 -15.03
CA LEU A 261 7.07 4.45 -14.41
C LEU A 261 6.03 5.52 -14.05
N PRO A 262 4.73 5.32 -14.37
CA PRO A 262 3.68 6.21 -13.94
C PRO A 262 3.62 6.32 -12.41
N TYR A 263 3.57 7.55 -11.88
CA TYR A 263 3.53 7.80 -10.45
C TYR A 263 2.52 8.87 -10.05
N GLN A 264 2.12 8.84 -8.78
CA GLN A 264 1.24 9.84 -8.17
C GLN A 264 2.03 10.69 -7.16
N PRO A 265 2.16 12.00 -7.36
CA PRO A 265 2.83 12.86 -6.40
C PRO A 265 2.01 12.98 -5.11
N LEU A 266 2.67 12.91 -3.97
CA LEU A 266 2.08 13.14 -2.66
C LEU A 266 2.35 14.56 -2.21
N SER A 267 1.28 15.32 -2.01
CA SER A 267 1.39 16.63 -1.39
C SER A 267 1.86 16.50 0.08
N PRO A 268 2.76 17.39 0.53
CA PRO A 268 3.02 17.58 1.95
C PRO A 268 1.72 17.87 2.70
N ARG A 269 1.62 17.52 3.99
CA ARG A 269 0.49 17.99 4.80
C ARG A 269 0.53 19.53 4.81
N ALA A 270 -0.50 20.18 4.27
CA ALA A 270 -0.71 21.61 4.47
C ALA A 270 -0.94 21.84 5.97
N GLY A 271 0.13 22.18 6.69
CA GLY A 271 0.09 22.20 8.16
C GLY A 271 1.43 22.42 8.81
N ARG A 272 2.16 23.44 8.35
CA ARG A 272 3.11 24.32 9.05
C ARG A 272 4.00 24.93 7.99
N ARG A 273 3.77 26.22 7.67
CA ARG A 273 4.84 27.05 7.12
C ARG A 273 6.05 26.87 8.05
N PRO A 274 7.27 26.65 7.55
CA PRO A 274 8.43 26.91 8.39
C PRO A 274 8.29 28.35 8.86
N ALA A 275 8.34 28.55 10.18
CA ALA A 275 8.44 29.89 10.73
C ALA A 275 9.63 30.54 10.03
N ALA A 276 9.37 31.59 9.26
CA ALA A 276 10.44 32.43 8.76
C ALA A 276 11.21 32.88 10.00
N SER A 277 12.46 32.42 10.12
CA SER A 277 13.39 32.91 11.10
C SER A 277 13.59 34.39 10.81
N SER A 278 12.84 35.23 11.52
CA SER A 278 13.04 36.66 11.60
C SER A 278 14.31 36.92 12.40
N GLY A 279 15.46 36.68 11.75
CA GLY A 279 16.74 37.22 12.16
C GLY A 279 16.70 38.73 11.96
N LYS A 280 16.26 39.45 13.00
CA LYS A 280 16.52 40.89 13.16
C LYS A 280 18.03 41.05 13.35
N GLY A 281 18.74 41.33 12.25
CA GLY A 281 20.08 41.91 12.26
C GLY A 281 19.96 43.37 11.84
N SER A 282 20.21 44.27 12.78
CA SER A 282 20.19 45.72 12.64
C SER A 282 21.06 46.23 11.47
N PRO A 283 20.67 47.32 10.78
CA PRO A 283 21.55 47.98 9.83
C PRO A 283 22.39 49.02 10.60
N THR A 284 23.71 48.82 10.68
CA THR A 284 24.63 49.87 11.11
C THR A 284 25.56 50.21 9.94
N CYS A 285 25.54 51.49 9.62
CA CYS A 285 26.29 52.20 8.60
C CYS A 285 27.75 51.78 8.44
N LEU A 286 28.22 51.75 7.19
CA LEU A 286 29.51 52.33 6.75
C LEU A 286 29.61 52.19 5.21
N ARG A 287 29.27 53.27 4.49
CA ARG A 287 29.74 53.53 3.13
C ARG A 287 30.32 54.93 3.10
N SER A 288 31.64 55.01 3.22
CA SER A 288 32.43 56.17 2.80
C SER A 288 33.12 55.86 1.47
N ALA A 289 32.82 56.73 0.51
CA ALA A 289 33.66 57.24 -0.58
C ALA A 289 34.57 56.29 -1.37
N SER A 290 34.32 56.19 -2.68
CA SER A 290 35.18 56.85 -3.70
C SER A 290 34.70 56.54 -5.14
N ARG A 291 34.33 57.61 -5.85
CA ARG A 291 34.40 57.79 -7.31
C ARG A 291 35.50 58.84 -7.54
N PRO A 292 36.22 58.89 -8.68
CA PRO A 292 35.69 59.29 -10.01
C PRO A 292 36.15 58.32 -11.11
N TRP A 293 35.62 58.30 -12.34
CA TRP A 293 35.18 59.37 -13.24
C TRP A 293 33.82 59.09 -13.87
#